data_AF-A0A6J7ZVF1-F1
#
_entry.id   AF-A0A6J7ZVF1-F1
#
_cell.length_a   1.000
_cell.length_b   1.000
_cell.length_c   1.000
_cell.angle_alpha   90.00
_cell.angle_beta   90.00
_cell.angle_gamma   90.00
#
_symmetry.space_group_name_H-M   'P 1'
#
loop_
_entity.id
_entity.type
_entity.pdbx_description
1 polymer ?
#
loop_
_entity_poly.entity_id
_entity_poly.type
_entity_poly.pdbx_seq_one_letter_code
_entity_poly.pdbx_strand_id
1 'polypeptide(L)'
;MLKCHSKRVSLLPESYSNLPPAVLRFSEPDIPLVEGELSIDMSSFPAALKGEFKWLKHVAENSSVKAQVGTYISWSVYHAASLLDGNRLPAVSALLPLFHEQAKSVTMIRHSLDITESFRNDIVSLYDVIDDLGNPFLETSKDLLVLDSKNIVDISIVKTVYTIESLGQEQFEKYLKERLVDRTTSVFDKLKRNKLPLFQTPPSAKKTSTIDHKLMSLKGNCSLFSRLYIACQSRDGNLDDFFRHENHAFPPSLSQNGTILLGT
;
A
#
# COMPACT_ATOMS: atom_id res chain seq x y z
N MET A 1 31.82 22.06 -30.55
CA MET A 1 31.07 23.07 -29.78
C MET A 1 29.58 22.94 -30.11
N LEU A 2 28.80 22.31 -29.22
CA LEU A 2 27.37 22.08 -29.43
C LEU A 2 26.56 23.28 -28.90
N LYS A 3 25.88 24.01 -29.79
CA LYS A 3 24.99 25.13 -29.44
C LYS A 3 23.65 24.59 -28.90
N CYS A 4 23.49 24.61 -27.58
CA CYS A 4 22.23 24.32 -26.90
C CYS A 4 21.20 25.42 -27.23
N HIS A 5 20.16 25.08 -27.99
CA HIS A 5 19.03 25.97 -28.25
C HIS A 5 18.04 25.86 -27.09
N SER A 6 18.17 26.75 -26.11
CA SER A 6 17.18 26.89 -25.04
C SER A 6 15.87 27.40 -25.65
N LYS A 7 14.86 26.54 -25.78
CA LYS A 7 13.49 26.97 -26.10
C LYS A 7 13.02 27.88 -24.97
N ARG A 8 12.95 29.19 -25.20
CA ARG A 8 12.30 30.13 -24.29
C ARG A 8 10.82 29.79 -24.27
N VAL A 9 10.32 29.33 -23.13
CA VAL A 9 8.88 29.23 -22.87
C VAL A 9 8.29 30.64 -23.02
N SER A 10 7.25 30.78 -23.85
CA SER A 10 6.53 32.03 -24.02
C SER A 10 6.02 32.48 -22.65
N LEU A 11 6.43 33.66 -22.20
CA LEU A 11 5.87 34.26 -20.99
C LEU A 11 4.38 34.45 -21.23
N LEU A 12 3.56 33.95 -20.30
CA LEU A 12 2.13 34.20 -20.29
C LEU A 12 1.90 35.72 -20.24
N PRO A 13 0.82 36.24 -20.86
CA PRO A 13 0.50 37.66 -20.78
C PRO A 13 0.48 38.15 -19.33
N GLU A 14 0.91 39.38 -19.08
CA GLU A 14 0.97 39.96 -17.74
C GLU A 14 -0.39 39.92 -17.02
N SER A 15 -1.50 39.91 -17.76
CA SER A 15 -2.86 39.76 -17.24
C SER A 15 -3.13 38.43 -16.51
N TYR A 16 -2.37 37.37 -16.81
CA TYR A 16 -2.45 36.08 -16.11
C TYR A 16 -1.42 35.96 -14.98
N SER A 17 -0.35 36.75 -15.05
CA SER A 17 0.80 36.67 -14.13
C SER A 17 0.61 37.57 -12.90
N ASN A 18 -0.02 38.73 -13.10
CA ASN A 18 -0.20 39.78 -12.10
C ASN A 18 -1.67 39.90 -11.70
N LEU A 19 -2.25 38.83 -11.16
CA LEU A 19 -3.51 38.94 -10.44
C LEU A 19 -3.20 39.48 -9.03
N PRO A 20 -3.74 40.64 -8.62
CA PRO A 20 -3.61 41.09 -7.25
C PRO A 20 -4.16 40.00 -6.32
N PRO A 21 -3.58 39.79 -5.13
CA PRO A 21 -4.10 38.81 -4.19
C PRO A 21 -5.59 39.06 -3.98
N ALA A 22 -6.42 38.02 -4.09
CA ALA A 22 -7.83 38.10 -3.72
C ALA A 22 -7.92 38.22 -2.20
N VAL A 23 -7.73 39.45 -1.72
CA VAL A 23 -7.93 39.81 -0.32
C VAL A 23 -9.42 40.05 -0.16
N LEU A 24 -10.06 39.32 0.74
CA LEU A 24 -11.40 39.66 1.20
C LEU A 24 -11.33 41.11 1.71
N ARG A 25 -12.12 42.01 1.13
CA ARG A 25 -12.10 43.44 1.49
C ARG A 25 -12.42 43.70 2.97
N PHE A 26 -12.95 42.68 3.66
CA PHE A 26 -13.37 42.73 5.06
C PHE A 26 -12.89 41.46 5.79
N SER A 27 -12.42 41.62 7.03
CA SER A 27 -12.02 40.50 7.90
C SER A 27 -13.19 39.59 8.26
N GLU A 28 -14.41 40.12 8.19
CA GLU A 28 -15.67 39.40 8.28
C GLU A 28 -16.46 39.76 7.02
N PRO A 29 -16.68 38.83 6.07
CA PRO A 29 -17.57 39.12 4.96
C PRO A 29 -18.97 39.39 5.52
N ASP A 30 -19.66 40.42 5.01
CA ASP A 30 -21.09 40.60 5.28
C ASP A 30 -21.83 39.37 4.73
N ILE A 31 -22.09 38.41 5.61
CA ILE A 31 -22.94 37.27 5.31
C ILE A 31 -24.35 37.87 5.24
N PRO A 32 -25.04 37.82 4.08
CA PRO A 32 -26.43 38.24 4.04
C PRO A 32 -27.17 37.41 5.09
N LEU A 33 -27.81 38.08 6.04
CA LEU A 33 -28.65 37.42 7.02
C LEU A 33 -29.75 36.71 6.24
N VAL A 34 -29.63 35.40 6.10
CA VAL A 34 -30.67 34.57 5.49
C VAL A 34 -31.78 34.48 6.54
N GLU A 35 -32.60 35.53 6.64
CA GLU A 35 -33.93 35.44 7.24
C GLU A 35 -34.84 34.77 6.23
N GLY A 36 -34.69 33.46 6.14
CA GLY A 36 -35.60 32.57 5.47
C GLY A 36 -35.55 31.25 6.20
N GLU A 37 -36.70 30.70 6.58
CA GLU A 37 -36.76 29.27 6.87
C GLU A 37 -36.16 28.55 5.66
N LEU A 38 -35.28 27.57 5.90
CA LEU A 38 -34.94 26.57 4.91
C LEU A 38 -36.24 25.88 4.52
N SER A 39 -36.98 26.47 3.59
CA SER A 39 -38.05 25.81 2.88
C SER A 39 -37.33 24.78 2.03
N ILE A 40 -37.12 23.60 2.63
CA ILE A 40 -36.77 22.40 1.89
C ILE A 40 -37.93 22.26 0.92
N ASP A 41 -37.72 22.66 -0.32
CA ASP A 41 -38.69 22.49 -1.38
C ASP A 41 -38.81 20.99 -1.65
N MET A 42 -39.64 20.35 -0.83
CA MET A 42 -39.97 18.93 -0.90
C MET A 42 -40.72 18.61 -2.20
N SER A 43 -41.05 19.58 -3.05
CA SER A 43 -41.62 19.33 -4.38
C SER A 43 -40.58 18.76 -5.36
N SER A 44 -39.28 19.01 -5.13
CA SER A 44 -38.19 18.46 -5.94
C SER A 44 -37.85 17.00 -5.58
N PHE A 45 -38.16 16.59 -4.34
CA PHE A 45 -37.83 15.27 -3.80
C PHE A 45 -38.56 14.11 -4.53
N PRO A 46 -39.86 14.20 -4.86
CA PRO A 46 -40.54 13.21 -5.70
C PRO A 46 -39.93 13.04 -7.09
N ALA A 47 -39.47 14.13 -7.70
CA ALA A 47 -38.84 14.08 -9.02
C ALA A 47 -37.47 13.39 -8.96
N ALA A 48 -36.67 13.69 -7.93
CA ALA A 48 -35.39 13.03 -7.67
C ALA A 48 -35.57 11.52 -7.38
N LEU A 49 -36.52 11.17 -6.51
CA LEU A 49 -36.88 9.77 -6.20
C LEU A 49 -37.27 8.97 -7.44
N LYS A 50 -37.99 9.59 -8.39
CA LYS A 50 -38.37 8.93 -9.65
C LYS A 50 -37.13 8.52 -10.47
N GLY A 51 -36.06 9.31 -10.43
CA GLY A 51 -34.76 8.97 -11.03
C GLY A 51 -34.11 7.78 -10.34
N GLU A 52 -34.13 7.76 -9.00
CA GLU A 52 -33.58 6.66 -8.19
C GLU A 52 -34.31 5.33 -8.41
N PHE A 53 -35.65 5.36 -8.47
CA PHE A 53 -36.43 4.17 -8.80
C PHE A 53 -36.13 3.62 -10.20
N LYS A 54 -35.78 4.49 -11.15
CA LYS A 54 -35.37 4.08 -12.50
C LYS A 54 -34.02 3.35 -12.46
N TRP A 55 -33.07 3.83 -11.64
CA TRP A 55 -31.80 3.13 -11.41
C TRP A 55 -32.03 1.77 -10.73
N LEU A 56 -32.82 1.71 -9.65
CA LEU A 56 -33.10 0.45 -8.95
C LEU A 56 -33.75 -0.60 -9.86
N LYS A 57 -34.67 -0.18 -10.73
CA LYS A 57 -35.27 -1.07 -11.73
C LYS A 57 -34.24 -1.56 -12.75
N HIS A 58 -33.36 -0.67 -13.24
CA HIS A 58 -32.26 -1.03 -14.13
C HIS A 58 -31.32 -2.07 -13.51
N VAL A 59 -30.97 -1.90 -12.22
CA VAL A 59 -30.13 -2.86 -11.50
C VAL A 59 -30.85 -4.20 -11.32
N ALA A 60 -32.12 -4.20 -10.93
CA ALA A 60 -32.90 -5.43 -10.77
C ALA A 60 -32.95 -6.24 -12.08
N GLU A 61 -33.14 -5.57 -13.22
CA GLU A 61 -33.19 -6.20 -14.54
C GLU A 61 -31.83 -6.71 -15.04
N ASN A 62 -30.72 -6.06 -14.66
CA ASN A 62 -29.37 -6.36 -15.18
C ASN A 62 -28.44 -7.07 -14.17
N SER A 63 -28.90 -7.31 -12.94
CA SER A 63 -28.11 -7.93 -11.86
C SER A 63 -27.97 -9.45 -11.97
N SER A 64 -28.62 -10.10 -12.94
CA SER A 64 -28.42 -11.54 -13.17
C SER A 64 -26.98 -11.84 -13.62
N VAL A 65 -26.45 -12.96 -13.13
CA VAL A 65 -25.04 -13.41 -12.93
C VAL A 65 -24.05 -13.29 -14.12
N LYS A 66 -24.43 -12.71 -15.25
CA LYS A 66 -23.52 -12.34 -16.34
C LYS A 66 -23.81 -10.92 -16.81
N ALA A 67 -23.42 -9.94 -15.99
CA ALA A 67 -23.35 -8.56 -16.40
C ALA A 67 -22.52 -8.47 -17.69
N GLN A 68 -23.15 -8.08 -18.80
CA GLN A 68 -22.44 -7.86 -20.05
C GLN A 68 -21.55 -6.62 -19.92
N VAL A 69 -20.40 -6.62 -20.61
CA VAL A 69 -19.50 -5.47 -20.67
C VAL A 69 -20.30 -4.25 -21.15
N GLY A 70 -20.37 -3.20 -20.33
CA GLY A 70 -21.15 -1.99 -20.61
C GLY A 70 -22.46 -1.84 -19.83
N THR A 71 -22.80 -2.76 -18.93
CA THR A 71 -23.95 -2.61 -18.02
C THR A 71 -23.62 -1.66 -16.85
N TYR A 72 -24.29 -0.51 -16.78
CA TYR A 72 -24.03 0.54 -15.79
C TYR A 72 -24.75 0.26 -14.46
N ILE A 73 -24.25 -0.73 -13.72
CA ILE A 73 -24.90 -1.21 -12.49
C ILE A 73 -24.67 -0.26 -11.30
N SER A 74 -23.46 0.26 -11.15
CA SER A 74 -23.14 1.17 -10.04
C SER A 74 -23.86 2.52 -10.18
N TRP A 75 -24.33 3.06 -9.06
CA TRP A 75 -25.07 4.33 -9.00
C TRP A 75 -24.35 5.46 -9.73
N SER A 76 -23.07 5.68 -9.40
CA SER A 76 -22.26 6.75 -10.00
C SER A 76 -22.12 6.63 -11.52
N VAL A 77 -21.90 5.43 -12.04
CA VAL A 77 -21.76 5.20 -13.49
C VAL A 77 -23.10 5.35 -14.21
N TYR A 78 -24.20 4.84 -13.64
CA TYR A 78 -25.54 5.00 -14.21
C TYR A 78 -25.93 6.47 -14.34
N HIS A 79 -25.69 7.25 -13.28
CA HIS A 79 -25.98 8.68 -13.28
C HIS A 79 -25.00 9.46 -14.17
N ALA A 80 -23.71 9.11 -14.19
CA ALA A 80 -22.74 9.73 -15.10
C ALA A 80 -23.13 9.51 -16.58
N ALA A 81 -23.52 8.28 -16.95
CA ALA A 81 -24.01 7.94 -18.28
C ALA A 81 -25.32 8.68 -18.62
N SER A 82 -26.20 8.86 -17.63
CA SER A 82 -27.44 9.64 -17.79
C SER A 82 -27.22 11.16 -17.86
N LEU A 83 -26.09 11.64 -17.32
CA LEU A 83 -25.64 13.03 -17.36
C LEU A 83 -24.88 13.37 -18.66
N LEU A 84 -24.48 12.35 -19.44
CA LEU A 84 -23.72 12.47 -20.68
C LEU A 84 -24.57 12.89 -21.90
N ASP A 85 -25.87 13.08 -21.72
CA ASP A 85 -26.75 13.71 -22.71
C ASP A 85 -26.40 15.21 -22.85
N GLY A 86 -25.37 15.49 -23.65
CA GLY A 86 -25.11 16.79 -24.28
C GLY A 86 -24.01 17.64 -23.65
N ASN A 87 -22.81 17.57 -24.24
CA ASN A 87 -21.83 18.67 -24.30
C ASN A 87 -21.25 19.25 -22.99
N ARG A 88 -21.11 18.45 -21.93
CA ARG A 88 -20.22 18.84 -20.82
C ARG A 88 -18.86 18.17 -20.99
N LEU A 89 -17.92 18.89 -21.61
CA LEU A 89 -16.51 18.58 -21.46
C LEU A 89 -16.22 18.56 -19.95
N PRO A 90 -15.61 17.50 -19.40
CA PRO A 90 -15.19 17.52 -18.01
C PRO A 90 -14.33 18.77 -17.80
N ALA A 91 -14.65 19.55 -16.78
CA ALA A 91 -13.84 20.71 -16.46
C ALA A 91 -12.38 20.25 -16.30
N VAL A 92 -11.42 20.99 -16.85
CA VAL A 92 -9.99 20.63 -16.75
C VAL A 92 -9.57 20.42 -15.30
N SER A 93 -10.22 21.11 -14.35
CA SER A 93 -10.05 20.94 -12.90
C SER A 93 -10.48 19.57 -12.36
N ALA A 94 -11.41 18.86 -13.02
CA ALA A 94 -11.81 17.50 -12.64
C ALA A 94 -10.77 16.44 -13.04
N LEU A 95 -9.87 16.78 -13.97
CA LEU A 95 -8.73 15.94 -14.36
C LEU A 95 -7.47 16.23 -13.53
N LEU A 96 -7.50 17.27 -12.70
CA LEU A 96 -6.40 17.62 -11.81
C LEU A 96 -6.63 16.98 -10.44
N PRO A 97 -5.56 16.56 -9.74
CA PRO A 97 -5.65 16.14 -8.35
C PRO A 97 -6.37 17.20 -7.50
N LEU A 98 -7.35 16.79 -6.69
CA LEU A 98 -8.05 17.69 -5.77
C LEU A 98 -7.08 18.13 -4.66
N PHE A 99 -6.56 19.36 -4.75
CA PHE A 99 -5.70 19.93 -3.71
C PHE A 99 -6.53 20.46 -2.54
N HIS A 100 -6.25 19.98 -1.34
CA HIS A 100 -6.78 20.58 -0.09
C HIS A 100 -5.97 21.80 0.38
N GLU A 101 -4.79 22.06 -0.20
CA GLU A 101 -3.90 23.17 0.17
C GLU A 101 -3.65 24.13 -1.01
N GLN A 102 -3.29 25.39 -0.69
CA GLN A 102 -3.05 26.43 -1.70
C GLN A 102 -1.93 26.02 -2.68
N ALA A 103 -2.31 25.69 -3.92
CA ALA A 103 -1.45 25.23 -5.01
C ALA A 103 -0.55 26.33 -5.63
N LYS A 104 0.04 27.22 -4.80
CA LYS A 104 0.84 28.37 -5.27
C LYS A 104 2.30 28.03 -5.54
N SER A 105 2.81 26.91 -5.00
CA SER A 105 4.21 26.53 -5.14
C SER A 105 4.43 25.59 -6.32
N VAL A 106 5.41 25.92 -7.17
CA VAL A 106 5.90 25.06 -8.27
C VAL A 106 6.28 23.66 -7.77
N THR A 107 6.76 23.55 -6.52
CA THR A 107 7.09 22.27 -5.88
C THR A 107 5.85 21.40 -5.66
N MET A 108 4.71 21.98 -5.25
CA MET A 108 3.47 21.23 -5.04
C MET A 108 2.86 20.78 -6.37
N ILE A 109 2.95 21.62 -7.41
CA ILE A 109 2.55 21.25 -8.77
C ILE A 109 3.41 20.08 -9.27
N ARG A 110 4.74 20.15 -9.09
CA ARG A 110 5.63 19.05 -9.48
C ARG A 110 5.32 17.76 -8.72
N HIS A 111 5.18 17.83 -7.39
CA HIS A 111 4.85 16.68 -6.57
C HIS A 111 3.53 16.03 -7.02
N SER A 112 2.53 16.83 -7.38
CA SER A 112 1.26 16.32 -7.88
C SER A 112 1.39 15.60 -9.21
N LEU A 113 2.24 16.11 -10.11
CA LEU A 113 2.52 15.46 -11.38
C LEU A 113 3.26 14.13 -11.15
N ASP A 114 4.25 14.12 -10.26
CA ASP A 114 4.98 12.91 -9.87
C ASP A 114 4.03 11.86 -9.26
N ILE A 115 3.04 12.27 -8.45
CA ILE A 115 1.99 11.37 -7.92
C ILE A 115 1.14 10.81 -9.06
N THR A 116 0.69 11.65 -10.01
CA THR A 116 -0.13 11.17 -11.13
C THR A 116 0.64 10.22 -12.05
N GLU A 117 1.93 10.47 -12.26
CA GLU A 117 2.81 9.59 -13.02
C GLU A 117 3.02 8.26 -12.29
N SER A 118 3.26 8.29 -10.98
CA SER A 118 3.38 7.09 -10.15
C SER A 118 2.10 6.26 -10.18
N PHE A 119 0.94 6.90 -9.99
CA PHE A 119 -0.36 6.22 -10.05
C PHE A 119 -0.64 5.60 -11.42
N ARG A 120 -0.27 6.30 -12.51
CA ARG A 120 -0.36 5.74 -13.86
C ARG A 120 0.51 4.49 -13.99
N ASN A 121 1.75 4.54 -13.52
CA ASN A 121 2.66 3.39 -13.58
C ASN A 121 2.14 2.22 -12.73
N ASP A 122 1.56 2.50 -11.56
CA ASP A 122 0.94 1.49 -10.70
C ASP A 122 -0.25 0.82 -11.39
N ILE A 123 -1.11 1.58 -12.09
CA ILE A 123 -2.23 1.02 -12.87
C ILE A 123 -1.71 0.12 -13.99
N VAL A 124 -0.71 0.57 -14.75
CA VAL A 124 -0.14 -0.22 -15.85
C VAL A 124 0.47 -1.51 -15.31
N SER A 125 1.26 -1.41 -14.25
CA SER A 125 1.85 -2.59 -13.60
C SER A 125 0.77 -3.55 -13.09
N LEU A 126 -0.31 -3.04 -12.51
CA LEU A 126 -1.42 -3.87 -12.05
C LEU A 126 -2.13 -4.56 -13.22
N TYR A 127 -2.35 -3.84 -14.32
CA TYR A 127 -2.95 -4.39 -15.52
C TYR A 127 -2.11 -5.54 -16.09
N ASP A 128 -0.80 -5.33 -16.24
CA ASP A 128 0.13 -6.35 -16.74
C ASP A 128 0.11 -7.59 -15.84
N VAL A 129 0.13 -7.41 -14.51
CA VAL A 129 0.07 -8.53 -13.55
C VAL A 129 -1.26 -9.28 -13.64
N ILE A 130 -2.39 -8.59 -13.80
CA ILE A 130 -3.71 -9.23 -13.94
C ILE A 130 -3.84 -9.94 -15.29
N ASP A 131 -3.24 -9.41 -16.36
CA ASP A 131 -3.21 -10.04 -17.68
C ASP A 131 -2.36 -11.32 -17.66
N ASP A 132 -1.16 -11.24 -17.05
CA ASP A 132 -0.22 -12.37 -16.93
C ASP A 132 -0.71 -13.46 -15.97
N LEU A 133 -1.15 -13.10 -14.76
CA LEU A 133 -1.55 -14.05 -13.72
C LEU A 133 -3.04 -14.44 -13.81
N GLY A 134 -3.84 -13.69 -14.55
CA GLY A 134 -5.28 -13.83 -14.63
C GLY A 134 -6.01 -13.21 -13.44
N ASN A 135 -7.34 -13.10 -13.54
CA ASN A 135 -8.17 -12.56 -12.46
C ASN A 135 -8.25 -13.54 -11.27
N PRO A 136 -7.70 -13.20 -10.09
CA PRO A 136 -7.65 -14.11 -8.94
C PRO A 136 -9.04 -14.42 -8.36
N PHE A 137 -10.07 -13.60 -8.62
CA PHE A 137 -11.43 -13.83 -8.13
C PHE A 137 -12.25 -14.79 -9.00
N LEU A 138 -11.74 -15.16 -10.17
CA LEU A 138 -12.38 -16.16 -11.05
C LEU A 138 -11.79 -17.55 -10.85
N GLU A 139 -10.83 -17.71 -9.95
CA GLU A 139 -10.22 -19.01 -9.69
C GLU A 139 -11.17 -19.92 -8.93
N THR A 140 -11.35 -21.13 -9.47
CA THR A 140 -12.20 -22.19 -8.89
C THR A 140 -11.41 -23.15 -8.01
N SER A 141 -10.11 -22.91 -7.81
CA SER A 141 -9.30 -23.75 -6.93
C SER A 141 -9.73 -23.62 -5.47
N LYS A 142 -9.60 -24.71 -4.71
CA LYS A 142 -9.78 -24.73 -3.26
C LYS A 142 -8.50 -24.33 -2.52
N ASP A 143 -7.41 -24.12 -3.26
CA ASP A 143 -6.13 -23.75 -2.70
C ASP A 143 -6.13 -22.29 -2.23
N LEU A 144 -5.42 -22.05 -1.15
CA LEU A 144 -5.21 -20.71 -0.64
C LEU A 144 -3.99 -20.11 -1.35
N LEU A 145 -4.20 -19.05 -2.11
CA LEU A 145 -3.14 -18.42 -2.91
C LEU A 145 -2.76 -17.04 -2.39
N VAL A 146 -1.50 -16.68 -2.57
CA VAL A 146 -1.05 -15.29 -2.36
C VAL A 146 -1.32 -14.49 -3.63
N LEU A 147 -2.06 -13.39 -3.51
CA LEU A 147 -2.57 -12.62 -4.67
C LEU A 147 -1.48 -12.01 -5.55
N ASP A 148 -0.34 -11.63 -4.99
CA ASP A 148 0.75 -10.96 -5.70
C ASP A 148 1.59 -11.88 -6.58
N SER A 149 1.70 -13.15 -6.17
CA SER A 149 2.65 -14.12 -6.71
C SER A 149 1.99 -15.40 -7.18
N LYS A 150 0.68 -15.54 -6.95
CA LYS A 150 -0.13 -16.74 -7.24
C LYS A 150 0.42 -18.02 -6.60
N ASN A 151 1.26 -17.88 -5.59
CA ASN A 151 1.88 -19.01 -4.91
C ASN A 151 0.87 -19.69 -3.98
N ILE A 152 0.90 -21.02 -3.98
CA ILE A 152 0.10 -21.82 -3.05
C ILE A 152 0.69 -21.69 -1.64
N VAL A 153 -0.17 -21.33 -0.70
CA VAL A 153 0.17 -21.14 0.71
C VAL A 153 0.45 -22.49 1.37
N ASP A 154 1.40 -22.53 2.30
CA ASP A 154 1.79 -23.74 3.02
C ASP A 154 0.60 -24.40 3.74
N ILE A 155 0.59 -25.73 3.72
CA ILE A 155 -0.52 -26.54 4.23
C ILE A 155 -0.75 -26.32 5.74
N SER A 156 0.27 -25.91 6.50
CA SER A 156 0.13 -25.59 7.92
C SER A 156 -0.70 -24.33 8.13
N ILE A 157 -0.53 -23.31 7.27
CA ILE A 157 -1.30 -22.07 7.32
C ILE A 157 -2.73 -22.36 6.89
N VAL A 158 -2.91 -23.14 5.82
CA VAL A 158 -4.24 -23.56 5.34
C VAL A 158 -5.03 -24.25 6.45
N LYS A 159 -4.45 -25.26 7.12
CA LYS A 159 -5.08 -25.94 8.26
C LYS A 159 -5.42 -24.96 9.39
N THR A 160 -4.54 -24.01 9.66
CA THR A 160 -4.77 -22.99 10.69
C THR A 160 -5.96 -22.11 10.32
N VAL A 161 -6.05 -21.63 9.08
CA VAL A 161 -7.17 -20.80 8.62
C VAL A 161 -8.50 -21.55 8.72
N TYR A 162 -8.54 -22.84 8.41
CA TYR A 162 -9.76 -23.64 8.57
C TYR A 162 -10.13 -23.94 10.02
N THR A 163 -9.17 -24.01 10.94
CA THR A 163 -9.40 -24.42 12.34
C THR A 163 -9.46 -23.25 13.32
N ILE A 164 -9.16 -22.02 12.88
CA ILE A 164 -9.12 -20.85 13.76
C ILE A 164 -10.49 -20.49 14.34
N GLU A 165 -11.56 -20.72 13.57
CA GLU A 165 -12.93 -20.46 14.00
C GLU A 165 -13.34 -21.41 15.13
N SER A 166 -13.16 -22.73 14.94
CA SER A 166 -13.49 -23.72 15.97
C SER A 166 -12.64 -23.53 17.23
N LEU A 167 -11.35 -23.24 17.06
CA LEU A 167 -10.46 -22.94 18.18
C LEU A 167 -10.91 -21.69 18.95
N GLY A 168 -11.36 -20.64 18.25
CA GLY A 168 -11.89 -19.43 18.86
C GLY A 168 -13.16 -19.71 19.67
N GLN A 169 -14.05 -20.54 19.14
CA GLN A 169 -15.29 -20.96 19.79
C GLN A 169 -15.01 -21.76 21.07
N GLU A 170 -14.11 -22.75 21.02
CA GLU A 170 -13.70 -23.52 22.19
C GLU A 170 -13.09 -22.64 23.29
N GLN A 171 -12.24 -21.67 22.89
CA GLN A 171 -11.64 -20.74 23.85
C GLN A 171 -12.66 -19.80 24.49
N PHE A 172 -13.66 -19.37 23.72
CA PHE A 172 -14.75 -18.56 24.22
C PHE A 172 -15.60 -19.33 25.24
N GLU A 173 -16.00 -20.56 24.92
CA GLU A 173 -16.78 -21.41 25.82
C GLU A 173 -16.01 -21.71 27.11
N LYS A 174 -14.72 -22.02 26.98
CA LYS A 174 -13.83 -22.18 28.13
C LYS A 174 -13.77 -20.93 29.00
N TYR A 175 -13.63 -19.75 28.38
CA TYR A 175 -13.61 -18.48 29.10
C TYR A 175 -14.92 -18.23 29.86
N LEU A 176 -16.07 -18.46 29.23
CA LEU A 176 -17.37 -18.30 29.89
C LEU A 176 -17.49 -19.20 31.10
N LYS A 177 -17.09 -20.47 30.95
CA LYS A 177 -17.15 -21.43 32.04
C LYS A 177 -16.25 -21.04 33.21
N GLU A 178 -14.97 -20.76 32.95
CA GLU A 178 -13.99 -20.44 34.00
C GLU A 178 -14.29 -19.13 34.74
N ARG A 179 -14.79 -18.11 34.02
CA ARG A 179 -14.97 -16.76 34.58
C ARG A 179 -16.38 -16.51 35.11
N LEU A 180 -17.42 -16.96 34.40
CA LEU A 180 -18.81 -16.65 34.77
C LEU A 180 -19.47 -17.74 35.60
N VAL A 181 -19.22 -19.03 35.28
CA VAL A 181 -19.88 -20.16 35.94
C VAL A 181 -19.09 -20.61 37.16
N ASP A 182 -17.86 -21.10 36.94
CA ASP A 182 -17.03 -21.69 37.98
C ASP A 182 -16.32 -20.64 38.84
N ARG A 183 -16.23 -19.38 38.33
CA ARG A 183 -15.59 -18.21 38.97
C ARG A 183 -14.19 -18.51 39.52
N THR A 184 -13.48 -19.42 38.88
CA THR A 184 -12.15 -19.88 39.31
C THR A 184 -11.07 -18.84 39.04
N THR A 185 -11.32 -17.95 38.08
CA THR A 185 -10.35 -16.95 37.62
C THR A 185 -11.07 -15.60 37.41
N SER A 186 -10.39 -14.46 37.65
CA SER A 186 -10.99 -13.11 37.64
C SER A 186 -11.24 -12.57 36.23
N VAL A 187 -12.39 -11.97 35.93
CA VAL A 187 -12.68 -11.39 34.60
C VAL A 187 -11.59 -10.41 34.10
N PHE A 188 -10.84 -9.79 35.01
CA PHE A 188 -9.79 -8.81 34.70
C PHE A 188 -8.41 -9.41 34.40
N ASP A 189 -8.22 -10.72 34.53
CA ASP A 189 -6.92 -11.33 34.23
C ASP A 189 -6.61 -11.28 32.73
N LYS A 190 -5.33 -11.12 32.41
CA LYS A 190 -4.87 -11.00 31.03
C LYS A 190 -5.10 -12.29 30.24
N LEU A 191 -5.72 -12.16 29.07
CA LEU A 191 -5.87 -13.25 28.10
C LEU A 191 -4.56 -13.51 27.36
N LYS A 192 -4.16 -14.78 27.26
CA LYS A 192 -2.99 -15.19 26.49
C LYS A 192 -3.30 -15.12 25.00
N ARG A 193 -2.40 -14.51 24.21
CA ARG A 193 -2.52 -14.50 22.74
C ARG A 193 -2.15 -15.87 22.15
N ASN A 194 -2.92 -16.31 21.15
CA ASN A 194 -2.59 -17.47 20.34
C ASN A 194 -1.48 -17.14 19.35
N LYS A 195 -0.45 -17.99 19.27
CA LYS A 195 0.68 -17.85 18.32
C LYS A 195 0.48 -18.83 17.17
N LEU A 196 -0.52 -18.56 16.34
CA LEU A 196 -0.85 -19.40 15.19
C LEU A 196 -0.08 -18.95 13.94
N PRO A 197 0.41 -19.88 13.10
CA PRO A 197 1.06 -19.52 11.84
C PRO A 197 0.02 -18.98 10.84
N LEU A 198 0.19 -17.72 10.44
CA LEU A 198 -0.65 -17.02 9.46
C LEU A 198 0.22 -16.41 8.34
N PHE A 199 -0.39 -15.80 7.34
CA PHE A 199 0.29 -15.25 6.14
C PHE A 199 1.49 -14.34 6.42
N GLN A 200 1.44 -13.54 7.49
CA GLN A 200 2.54 -12.63 7.87
C GLN A 200 3.56 -13.25 8.83
N THR A 201 3.30 -14.47 9.30
CA THR A 201 4.24 -15.23 10.11
C THR A 201 4.92 -16.21 9.17
N PRO A 202 6.13 -15.92 8.66
CA PRO A 202 6.86 -16.96 7.93
C PRO A 202 6.89 -18.19 8.83
N PRO A 203 6.60 -19.41 8.31
CA PRO A 203 6.77 -20.63 9.09
C PRO A 203 8.19 -20.55 9.62
N SER A 204 8.33 -20.38 10.94
CA SER A 204 9.54 -19.85 11.56
C SER A 204 10.74 -20.38 10.81
N ALA A 205 11.43 -19.51 10.05
CA ALA A 205 12.59 -19.93 9.28
C ALA A 205 13.40 -20.79 10.23
N LYS A 206 13.60 -22.08 9.87
CA LYS A 206 14.23 -23.09 10.74
C LYS A 206 15.32 -22.36 11.49
N LYS A 207 15.20 -22.23 12.82
CA LYS A 207 16.15 -21.46 13.63
C LYS A 207 17.53 -21.85 13.12
N THR A 208 18.18 -20.96 12.41
CA THR A 208 19.43 -21.24 11.72
C THR A 208 20.32 -21.80 12.81
N SER A 209 20.66 -23.08 12.68
CA SER A 209 21.26 -23.78 13.81
C SER A 209 22.55 -23.05 14.15
N THR A 210 23.04 -23.17 15.38
CA THR A 210 24.33 -22.57 15.77
C THR A 210 25.46 -22.98 14.80
N ILE A 211 25.28 -24.10 14.11
CA ILE A 211 26.14 -24.64 13.05
C ILE A 211 26.02 -23.83 11.75
N ASP A 212 24.80 -23.49 11.32
CA ASP A 212 24.56 -22.73 10.09
C ASP A 212 25.12 -21.29 10.19
N HIS A 213 25.02 -20.65 11.36
CA HIS A 213 25.61 -19.33 11.58
C HIS A 213 27.15 -19.36 11.52
N LYS A 214 27.78 -20.42 12.05
CA LYS A 214 29.23 -20.65 11.92
C LYS A 214 29.63 -20.85 10.46
N LEU A 215 28.84 -21.60 9.69
CA LEU A 215 29.11 -21.85 8.27
C LEU A 215 29.02 -20.57 7.44
N MET A 216 28.01 -19.73 7.69
CA MET A 216 27.90 -18.43 7.02
C MET A 216 29.08 -17.51 7.35
N SER A 217 29.50 -17.46 8.63
CA SER A 217 30.69 -16.72 9.04
C SER A 217 31.96 -17.22 8.35
N LEU A 218 32.14 -18.53 8.23
CA LEU A 218 33.29 -19.13 7.58
C LEU A 218 33.31 -18.83 6.07
N LYS A 219 32.15 -18.85 5.41
CA LYS A 219 32.01 -18.49 4.00
C LYS A 219 32.39 -17.02 3.76
N GLY A 220 32.00 -16.11 4.65
CA GLY A 220 32.41 -14.70 4.61
C GLY A 220 33.91 -14.52 4.78
N ASN A 221 34.52 -15.20 5.75
CA ASN A 221 35.97 -15.17 5.98
C ASN A 221 36.75 -15.72 4.79
N CYS A 222 36.31 -16.84 4.20
CA CYS A 222 36.95 -17.42 3.01
C CYS A 222 36.89 -16.46 1.82
N SER A 223 35.74 -15.81 1.59
CA SER A 223 35.61 -14.80 0.54
C SER A 223 36.52 -13.59 0.75
N LEU A 224 36.65 -13.09 1.99
CA LEU A 224 37.55 -12.00 2.31
C LEU A 224 39.02 -12.40 2.08
N PHE A 225 39.43 -13.56 2.60
CA PHE A 225 40.77 -14.09 2.43
C PHE A 225 41.15 -14.21 0.95
N SER A 226 40.29 -14.82 0.13
CA SER A 226 40.54 -14.95 -1.31
C SER A 226 40.75 -13.60 -2.00
N ARG A 227 39.93 -12.59 -1.65
CA ARG A 227 40.09 -11.24 -2.21
C ARG A 227 41.40 -10.57 -1.77
N LEU A 228 41.76 -10.69 -0.49
CA LEU A 228 43.00 -10.13 0.04
C LEU A 228 44.24 -10.82 -0.53
N TYR A 229 44.20 -12.14 -0.67
CA TYR A 229 45.26 -12.93 -1.28
C TYR A 229 45.50 -12.52 -2.74
N ILE A 230 44.45 -12.41 -3.55
CA ILE A 230 44.53 -11.94 -4.94
C ILE A 230 45.07 -10.50 -5.00
N ALA A 231 44.62 -9.63 -4.09
CA ALA A 231 45.11 -8.25 -4.01
C ALA A 231 46.61 -8.19 -3.61
N CYS A 232 47.08 -9.09 -2.75
CA CYS A 232 48.48 -9.18 -2.35
C CYS A 232 49.35 -9.68 -3.52
N GLN A 233 48.91 -10.73 -4.21
CA GLN A 233 49.63 -11.31 -5.36
C GLN A 233 49.71 -10.33 -6.55
N SER A 234 48.65 -9.59 -6.83
CA SER A 234 48.62 -8.61 -7.93
C SER A 234 49.50 -7.38 -7.70
N ARG A 235 49.93 -7.13 -6.45
CA ARG A 235 50.70 -5.94 -6.06
C ARG A 235 52.13 -6.28 -5.60
N ASP A 236 52.59 -7.50 -5.87
CA ASP A 236 53.89 -8.03 -5.43
C ASP A 236 54.10 -7.88 -3.90
N GLY A 237 53.03 -8.11 -3.14
CA GLY A 237 53.04 -8.04 -1.69
C GLY A 237 53.77 -9.23 -1.05
N ASN A 238 54.37 -9.00 0.11
CA ASN A 238 55.05 -10.05 0.86
C ASN A 238 54.03 -11.04 1.47
N LEU A 239 53.95 -12.23 0.90
CA LEU A 239 53.05 -13.29 1.39
C LEU A 239 53.42 -13.78 2.78
N ASP A 240 54.70 -13.82 3.15
CA ASP A 240 55.12 -14.21 4.49
C ASP A 240 54.58 -13.24 5.54
N ASP A 241 54.57 -11.94 5.24
CA ASP A 241 54.01 -10.92 6.13
C ASP A 241 52.48 -10.97 6.18
N PHE A 242 51.84 -11.25 5.03
CA PHE A 242 50.40 -11.44 4.95
C PHE A 242 49.89 -12.57 5.85
N PHE A 243 50.61 -13.70 5.93
CA PHE A 243 50.24 -14.83 6.80
C PHE A 243 50.64 -14.65 8.27
N ARG A 244 51.49 -13.67 8.60
CA ARG A 244 51.84 -13.36 10.00
C ARG A 244 50.70 -12.69 10.76
N HIS A 245 49.75 -12.08 10.05
CA HIS A 245 48.65 -11.33 10.66
C HIS A 245 47.30 -12.00 10.42
N GLU A 246 46.39 -11.83 11.38
CA GLU A 246 45.02 -12.32 11.26
C GLU A 246 44.23 -11.49 10.25
N ASN A 247 43.85 -12.11 9.13
CA ASN A 247 43.10 -11.47 8.04
C ASN A 247 41.58 -11.61 8.27
N HIS A 248 41.08 -11.05 9.37
CA HIS A 248 39.66 -11.01 9.69
C HIS A 248 39.08 -9.61 9.42
N ALA A 249 37.77 -9.54 9.14
CA ALA A 249 37.08 -8.27 8.92
C ALA A 249 37.03 -7.37 10.18
N PHE A 250 37.24 -7.97 11.35
CA PHE A 250 37.24 -7.32 12.65
C PHE A 250 38.27 -8.02 13.55
N PRO A 251 38.93 -7.28 14.46
CA PRO A 251 39.88 -7.87 15.39
C PRO A 251 39.16 -8.78 16.40
N PRO A 252 39.53 -10.07 16.52
CA PRO A 252 38.85 -11.01 17.42
C PRO A 252 38.92 -10.61 18.90
N SER A 253 39.91 -9.78 19.26
CA SER A 253 40.07 -9.23 20.61
C SER A 253 38.99 -8.22 21.00
N LEU A 254 38.32 -7.58 20.05
CA LEU A 254 37.32 -6.53 20.31
C LEU A 254 35.92 -6.92 19.86
N SER A 255 35.79 -7.87 18.93
CA SER A 255 34.51 -8.19 18.32
C SER A 255 34.37 -9.66 17.96
N GLN A 256 33.19 -10.21 18.24
CA GLN A 256 32.74 -11.48 17.72
C GLN A 256 31.68 -11.23 16.65
N ASN A 257 32.00 -11.55 15.39
CA ASN A 257 31.07 -11.43 14.26
C ASN A 257 30.47 -10.02 14.08
N GLY A 258 31.25 -8.97 14.33
CA GLY A 258 30.80 -7.57 14.21
C GLY A 258 30.02 -7.06 15.43
N THR A 259 29.80 -7.90 16.44
CA THR A 259 29.27 -7.46 17.74
C THR A 259 30.44 -7.12 18.66
N ILE A 260 30.47 -5.92 19.21
CA ILE A 260 31.54 -5.47 20.12
C ILE A 260 31.39 -6.24 21.44
N LEU A 261 32.49 -6.82 21.92
CA LEU A 261 32.53 -7.41 23.25
C LEU A 261 32.49 -6.28 24.27
N LEU A 262 31.36 -6.08 24.97
CA LEU A 262 31.35 -5.22 26.15
C LEU A 262 32.18 -5.93 27.23
N GLY A 263 33.29 -5.32 27.62
CA GLY A 263 34.14 -5.82 28.70
C GLY A 263 33.32 -5.98 29.99
N THR A 264 33.48 -7.13 30.65
CA THR A 264 33.11 -7.33 32.06
C THR A 264 33.91 -6.44 32.98
#